data_AF-A0A4U3AYE6-F1
#
_entry.id   AF-A0A4U3AYE6-F1
#
_cell.length_a   1.000
_cell.length_b   1.000
_cell.length_c   1.000
_cell.angle_alpha   90.00
_cell.angle_beta   90.00
_cell.angle_gamma   90.00
#
_symmetry.space_group_name_H-M   'P 1'
#
loop_
_entity.id
_entity.type
_entity.pdbx_description
1 polymer ?
#
loop_
_entity_poly.entity_id
_entity_poly.type
_entity_poly.pdbx_seq_one_letter_code
_entity_poly.pdbx_strand_id
1 'polypeptide(L)'
;IFEGETEIPTYELTENDWKEIHKLSEERYQNWDWNYGKSPKFNLQHSHRFPVGQVDVRLEVKKGTVTECKIYGDFFGSLDVHDIEERLTGVQFDKDAFTVALEDVDIKRYFGNITTEDFLHLFF
;
A
#
# COMPACT_ATOMS: atom_id res chain seq x y z
N ILE A 1 -10.56 7.74 30.94
CA ILE A 1 -11.47 6.66 30.50
C ILE A 1 -11.82 5.73 31.66
N PHE A 2 -10.88 5.44 32.58
CA PHE A 2 -11.16 4.65 33.80
C PHE A 2 -10.73 5.38 35.10
N GLU A 3 -10.80 6.72 35.11
CA GLU A 3 -10.37 7.49 36.28
C GLU A 3 -11.45 7.38 37.37
N GLY A 4 -11.11 6.75 38.49
CA GLY A 4 -12.02 6.51 39.63
C GLY A 4 -12.62 5.09 39.71
N GLU A 5 -12.28 4.18 38.78
CA GLU A 5 -12.72 2.78 38.88
C GLU A 5 -11.75 1.93 39.72
N THR A 6 -12.30 1.13 40.63
CA THR A 6 -11.55 0.27 41.54
C THR A 6 -11.12 -1.07 40.91
N GLU A 7 -11.78 -1.48 39.83
CA GLU A 7 -11.46 -2.68 39.06
C GLU A 7 -11.44 -2.33 37.58
N ILE A 8 -10.31 -2.57 36.91
CA ILE A 8 -10.17 -2.33 35.47
C ILE A 8 -10.65 -3.58 34.75
N PRO A 9 -11.68 -3.49 33.89
CA PRO A 9 -12.17 -4.64 33.14
C PRO A 9 -11.04 -5.23 32.29
N THR A 10 -10.73 -6.49 32.56
CA THR A 10 -9.64 -7.22 31.90
C THR A 10 -10.24 -8.33 31.03
N TYR A 11 -9.68 -8.50 29.84
CA TYR A 11 -10.02 -9.59 28.94
C TYR A 11 -8.86 -10.57 28.89
N GLU A 12 -9.07 -11.77 29.44
CA GLU A 12 -8.12 -12.87 29.32
C GLU A 12 -8.40 -13.65 28.03
N LEU A 13 -7.38 -13.76 27.19
CA LEU A 13 -7.47 -14.50 25.93
C LEU A 13 -7.79 -15.97 26.20
N THR A 14 -8.81 -16.48 25.51
CA THR A 14 -9.21 -17.89 25.59
C THR A 14 -8.25 -18.77 24.78
N GLU A 15 -8.31 -20.08 24.98
CA GLU A 15 -7.56 -21.03 24.16
C GLU A 15 -7.88 -20.91 22.66
N ASN A 16 -9.12 -20.57 22.32
CA ASN A 16 -9.53 -20.36 20.93
C ASN A 16 -8.90 -19.08 20.35
N ASP A 17 -8.85 -17.99 21.14
CA ASP A 17 -8.17 -16.76 20.71
C ASP A 17 -6.68 -17.01 20.46
N TRP A 18 -6.03 -17.74 21.36
CA TRP A 18 -4.64 -18.15 21.19
C TRP A 18 -4.44 -19.00 19.93
N LYS A 19 -5.34 -19.94 19.64
CA LYS A 19 -5.27 -20.76 18.42
C LYS A 19 -5.34 -19.90 17.16
N GLU A 20 -6.26 -18.94 17.09
CA GLU A 20 -6.37 -18.04 15.94
C GLU A 20 -5.20 -17.05 15.87
N ILE A 21 -4.70 -16.56 17.00
CA ILE A 21 -3.49 -15.73 17.07
C ILE A 21 -2.27 -16.49 16.51
N HIS A 22 -2.08 -17.74 16.92
CA HIS A 22 -0.98 -18.56 16.43
C HIS A 22 -1.09 -18.80 14.92
N LYS A 23 -2.29 -19.12 14.43
CA LYS A 23 -2.55 -19.26 13.00
C LYS A 23 -2.21 -17.98 12.22
N LEU A 24 -2.72 -16.83 12.66
CA LEU A 24 -2.42 -15.53 12.03
C LEU A 24 -0.92 -15.21 12.07
N SER A 25 -0.26 -15.54 13.18
CA SER A 25 1.18 -15.37 13.35
C SER A 25 1.98 -16.22 12.35
N GLU A 26 1.63 -17.48 12.17
CA GLU A 26 2.27 -18.37 11.19
C GLU A 26 2.03 -17.87 9.75
N GLU A 27 0.80 -17.46 9.44
CA GLU A 27 0.42 -17.03 8.10
C GLU A 27 1.03 -15.68 7.69
N ARG A 28 1.26 -14.76 8.64
CA ARG A 28 1.72 -13.39 8.36
C ARG A 28 3.00 -13.01 9.09
N TYR A 29 2.95 -12.91 10.42
CA TYR A 29 4.03 -12.26 11.18
C TYR A 29 5.33 -13.07 11.21
N GLN A 30 5.27 -14.39 11.06
CA GLN A 30 6.43 -15.28 10.93
C GLN A 30 6.77 -15.59 9.46
N ASN A 31 5.93 -15.16 8.52
CA ASN A 31 6.08 -15.47 7.11
C ASN A 31 7.09 -14.52 6.44
N TRP A 32 8.08 -15.09 5.74
CA TRP A 32 9.12 -14.31 5.07
C TRP A 32 8.57 -13.50 3.88
N ASP A 33 7.68 -14.10 3.08
CA ASP A 33 7.05 -13.42 1.95
C ASP A 33 6.19 -12.25 2.41
N TRP A 34 5.60 -12.30 3.60
CA TRP A 34 4.87 -11.18 4.20
C TRP A 34 5.81 -10.09 4.73
N ASN A 35 6.82 -10.47 5.50
CA ASN A 35 7.71 -9.52 6.17
C ASN A 35 8.66 -8.79 5.21
N TYR A 36 9.16 -9.49 4.18
CA TYR A 36 10.15 -8.95 3.25
C TYR A 36 9.60 -8.75 1.85
N GLY A 37 8.57 -9.50 1.46
CA GLY A 37 8.08 -9.49 0.09
C GLY A 37 9.09 -10.07 -0.89
N LYS A 38 8.67 -10.18 -2.14
CA LYS A 38 9.60 -10.34 -3.27
C LYS A 38 10.21 -8.98 -3.57
N SER A 39 11.50 -8.93 -3.89
CA SER A 39 12.12 -7.75 -4.49
C SER A 39 11.78 -7.75 -5.99
N PRO A 40 10.76 -6.97 -6.42
CA PRO A 40 10.32 -6.98 -7.80
C PRO A 40 11.45 -6.49 -8.72
N LYS A 41 11.45 -6.92 -9.98
CA LYS A 41 12.30 -6.24 -10.96
C LYS A 41 11.71 -4.86 -11.21
N PHE A 42 12.58 -3.86 -11.33
CA PHE A 42 12.17 -2.52 -11.75
C PHE A 42 13.32 -1.86 -12.50
N ASN A 43 12.98 -0.99 -13.43
CA ASN A 43 13.92 -0.15 -14.16
C ASN A 43 13.60 1.34 -14.05
N LEU A 44 12.47 1.69 -13.44
CA LEU A 44 12.10 3.04 -13.04
C LEU A 44 11.73 3.06 -11.56
N GLN A 45 12.18 4.10 -10.86
CA GLN A 45 11.86 4.36 -9.47
C GLN A 45 11.57 5.84 -9.30
N HIS A 46 10.39 6.14 -8.76
CA HIS A 46 9.92 7.48 -8.49
C HIS A 46 9.51 7.57 -7.02
N SER A 47 10.13 8.48 -6.27
CA SER A 47 9.86 8.64 -4.84
C SER A 47 9.66 10.11 -4.49
N HIS A 48 8.65 10.38 -3.67
CA HIS A 48 8.35 11.72 -3.19
C HIS A 48 7.85 11.69 -1.74
N ARG A 49 8.29 12.66 -0.93
CA ARG A 49 7.82 12.88 0.45
C ARG A 49 6.70 13.91 0.43
N PHE A 50 5.46 13.45 0.55
CA PHE A 50 4.29 14.30 0.75
C PHE A 50 4.11 14.64 2.24
N PRO A 51 3.28 15.65 2.58
CA PRO A 51 2.92 15.94 3.97
C PRO A 51 2.30 14.76 4.73
N VAL A 52 1.69 13.82 4.01
CA VAL A 52 1.03 12.62 4.54
C VAL A 52 1.93 11.39 4.63
N GLY A 53 3.14 11.45 4.08
CA GLY A 53 4.02 10.28 3.98
C GLY A 53 4.88 10.29 2.71
N GLN A 54 5.89 9.43 2.69
CA GLN A 54 6.66 9.07 1.51
C GLN A 54 5.87 8.07 0.68
N VAL A 55 5.84 8.29 -0.64
CA VAL A 55 5.39 7.34 -1.65
C VAL A 55 6.59 7.00 -2.53
N ASP A 56 6.94 5.71 -2.67
CA ASP A 56 7.99 5.17 -3.53
C ASP A 56 7.36 4.17 -4.51
N VAL A 57 7.29 4.53 -5.79
CA VAL A 57 6.73 3.70 -6.84
C VAL A 57 7.86 3.13 -7.70
N ARG A 58 7.85 1.82 -7.86
CA ARG A 58 8.81 1.06 -8.67
C ARG A 58 8.08 0.40 -9.83
N LEU A 59 8.56 0.65 -11.03
CA LEU A 59 7.98 0.13 -12.27
C LEU A 59 9.01 -0.69 -13.05
N GLU A 60 8.57 -1.81 -13.60
CA GLU A 60 9.29 -2.51 -14.68
C GLU A 60 8.62 -2.16 -16.00
N VAL A 61 9.23 -1.28 -16.80
CA VAL A 61 8.69 -0.88 -18.11
C VAL A 61 9.40 -1.63 -19.23
N LYS A 62 8.64 -2.34 -20.07
CA LYS A 62 9.16 -3.05 -21.25
C LYS A 62 8.43 -2.58 -22.50
N LYS A 63 9.19 -2.13 -23.49
CA LYS A 63 8.64 -1.61 -24.76
C LYS A 63 7.58 -0.50 -24.56
N GLY A 64 7.76 0.33 -23.52
CA GLY A 64 6.82 1.41 -23.20
C GLY A 64 5.59 1.00 -22.39
N THR A 65 5.47 -0.27 -21.98
CA THR A 65 4.35 -0.76 -21.15
C THR A 65 4.83 -1.15 -19.77
N VAL A 66 4.09 -0.77 -18.73
CA VAL A 66 4.32 -1.20 -17.35
C VAL A 66 4.01 -2.70 -17.25
N THR A 67 5.00 -3.51 -16.92
CA THR A 67 4.84 -4.97 -16.75
C THR A 67 4.79 -5.40 -15.29
N GLU A 68 5.27 -4.56 -14.38
CA GLU A 68 5.16 -4.74 -12.94
C GLU A 68 5.13 -3.36 -12.29
N CYS A 69 4.28 -3.17 -11.28
CA CYS A 69 4.17 -1.96 -10.48
C CYS A 69 4.18 -2.36 -9.01
N LYS A 70 5.03 -1.70 -8.21
CA LYS A 70 5.04 -1.84 -6.76
C LYS A 70 5.10 -0.48 -6.07
N ILE A 71 4.24 -0.30 -5.08
CA ILE A 71 4.10 0.95 -4.33
C ILE A 71 4.48 0.68 -2.88
N TYR A 72 5.46 1.41 -2.40
CA TYR A 72 5.93 1.40 -1.02
C TYR A 72 5.72 2.77 -0.40
N GLY A 73 5.67 2.83 0.93
CA GLY A 73 5.60 4.11 1.63
C GLY A 73 5.26 3.99 3.09
N ASP A 74 5.24 5.14 3.75
CA ASP A 74 4.80 5.32 5.14
C ASP A 74 3.53 6.19 5.24
N PHE A 75 2.75 6.26 4.15
CA PHE A 75 1.44 6.92 4.11
C PHE A 75 0.35 6.04 4.74
N PHE A 76 -0.74 6.68 5.16
CA PHE A 76 -1.90 5.99 5.73
C PHE A 76 -3.09 6.07 4.77
N GLY A 77 -3.41 4.92 4.17
CA GLY A 77 -4.58 4.70 3.33
C GLY A 77 -5.68 3.92 4.05
N SER A 78 -6.92 4.12 3.61
CA SER A 78 -8.08 3.30 4.01
C SER A 78 -8.30 2.09 3.10
N LEU A 79 -7.61 2.05 1.95
CA LEU A 79 -7.69 1.00 0.93
C LEU A 79 -6.30 0.44 0.63
N ASP A 80 -6.26 -0.74 0.02
CA ASP A 80 -5.03 -1.45 -0.33
C ASP A 80 -4.45 -0.90 -1.64
N VAL A 81 -3.20 -0.43 -1.61
CA VAL A 81 -2.52 0.11 -2.80
C VAL A 81 -2.32 -0.92 -3.90
N HIS A 82 -2.49 -2.22 -3.62
CA HIS A 82 -2.48 -3.25 -4.64
C HIS A 82 -3.48 -2.98 -5.76
N ASP A 83 -4.64 -2.37 -5.47
CA ASP A 83 -5.63 -1.97 -6.48
C ASP A 83 -5.03 -1.01 -7.53
N ILE A 84 -4.14 -0.11 -7.09
CA ILE A 84 -3.45 0.86 -7.95
C ILE A 84 -2.35 0.17 -8.75
N GLU A 85 -1.60 -0.74 -8.11
CA GLU A 85 -0.57 -1.55 -8.77
C GLU A 85 -1.16 -2.37 -9.93
N GLU A 86 -2.30 -3.02 -9.71
CA GLU A 86 -2.99 -3.80 -10.74
C GLU A 86 -3.50 -2.91 -11.89
N ARG A 87 -4.08 -1.76 -11.56
CA ARG A 87 -4.59 -0.80 -12.56
C ARG A 87 -3.50 -0.24 -13.47
N LEU A 88 -2.31 0.01 -12.92
CA LEU A 88 -1.18 0.53 -13.71
C LEU A 88 -0.42 -0.57 -14.46
N THR A 89 -0.59 -1.84 -14.07
CA THR A 89 0.03 -2.97 -14.78
C THR A 89 -0.65 -3.19 -16.14
N GLY A 90 0.15 -3.27 -17.20
CA GLY A 90 -0.32 -3.35 -18.58
C GLY A 90 -0.59 -2.00 -19.24
N VAL A 91 -0.51 -0.89 -18.50
CA VAL A 91 -0.74 0.46 -19.01
C VAL A 91 0.53 0.97 -19.71
N GLN A 92 0.34 1.77 -20.76
CA GLN A 92 1.43 2.46 -21.42
C GLN A 92 2.04 3.49 -20.46
N PHE A 93 3.37 3.55 -20.37
CA PHE A 93 4.07 4.48 -19.49
C PHE A 93 4.12 5.88 -20.11
N ASP A 94 2.98 6.57 -20.05
CA ASP A 94 2.81 7.97 -20.42
C ASP A 94 1.70 8.62 -19.60
N LYS A 95 1.68 9.96 -19.61
CA LYS A 95 0.78 10.75 -18.76
C LYS A 95 -0.69 10.54 -19.09
N ASP A 96 -1.05 10.42 -20.37
CA ASP A 96 -2.44 10.32 -20.79
C ASP A 96 -3.01 8.95 -20.41
N ALA A 97 -2.26 7.87 -20.67
CA ALA A 97 -2.65 6.51 -20.31
C ALA A 97 -2.79 6.33 -18.80
N PHE A 98 -1.87 6.88 -18.00
CA PHE A 98 -1.97 6.84 -16.54
C PHE A 98 -3.14 7.66 -16.01
N THR A 99 -3.43 8.82 -16.62
CA THR A 99 -4.58 9.64 -16.25
C THR A 99 -5.89 8.88 -16.47
N VAL A 100 -6.03 8.21 -17.61
CA VAL A 100 -7.21 7.38 -17.91
C VAL A 100 -7.31 6.19 -16.97
N ALA A 101 -6.21 5.48 -16.69
CA ALA A 101 -6.22 4.32 -15.81
C ALA A 101 -6.64 4.63 -14.36
N LEU A 102 -6.48 5.89 -13.93
CA LEU A 102 -6.76 6.38 -12.60
C LEU A 102 -7.98 7.32 -12.53
N GLU A 103 -8.74 7.48 -13.62
CA GLU A 103 -9.80 8.50 -13.72
C GLU A 103 -10.96 8.31 -12.73
N ASP A 104 -11.28 7.05 -12.42
CA ASP A 104 -12.36 6.62 -11.52
C ASP A 104 -11.85 6.30 -10.11
N VAL A 105 -10.57 6.57 -9.83
CA VAL A 105 -9.91 6.23 -8.58
C VAL A 105 -9.88 7.43 -7.63
N ASP A 106 -10.43 7.25 -6.43
CA ASP A 106 -10.25 8.20 -5.35
C ASP A 106 -8.89 8.01 -4.67
N ILE A 107 -7.86 8.62 -5.25
CA ILE A 107 -6.46 8.59 -4.78
C ILE A 107 -6.36 8.95 -3.30
N LYS A 108 -7.26 9.80 -2.78
CA LYS A 108 -7.22 10.20 -1.38
C LYS A 108 -7.47 9.05 -0.42
N ARG A 109 -8.27 8.06 -0.82
CA ARG A 109 -8.56 6.87 0.01
C ARG A 109 -7.37 5.93 0.12
N TYR A 110 -6.42 6.00 -0.80
CA TYR A 110 -5.21 5.18 -0.82
C TYR A 110 -4.02 5.88 -0.14
N PHE A 111 -3.87 7.19 -0.33
CA PHE A 111 -2.65 7.91 0.11
C PHE A 111 -2.90 9.07 1.07
N GLY A 112 -4.15 9.34 1.47
CA GLY A 112 -4.49 10.49 2.32
C GLY A 112 -4.75 11.76 1.50
N ASN A 113 -4.38 12.94 2.01
CA ASN A 113 -4.65 14.19 1.29
C ASN A 113 -3.67 14.45 0.11
N ILE A 114 -3.63 13.52 -0.85
CA ILE A 114 -2.91 13.61 -2.13
C ILE A 114 -3.96 13.64 -3.25
N THR A 115 -3.83 14.57 -4.21
CA THR A 115 -4.70 14.60 -5.39
C THR A 115 -4.21 13.65 -6.49
N THR A 116 -5.08 13.28 -7.43
CA THR A 116 -4.66 12.51 -8.60
C THR A 116 -3.56 13.22 -9.40
N GLU A 117 -3.62 14.55 -9.50
CA GLU A 117 -2.59 15.35 -10.17
C GLU A 117 -1.24 15.27 -9.43
N ASP A 118 -1.23 15.42 -8.10
CA ASP A 118 -0.01 15.27 -7.28
C ASP A 118 0.61 13.88 -7.46
N PHE A 119 -0.22 12.84 -7.51
CA PHE A 119 0.24 11.47 -7.70
C PHE A 119 0.79 11.24 -9.12
N LEU A 120 0.16 11.80 -10.16
CA LEU A 120 0.67 11.72 -11.53
C LEU A 120 2.00 12.48 -11.70
N HIS A 121 2.19 13.60 -10.99
CA HIS A 121 3.43 14.35 -10.96
C HIS A 121 4.61 13.59 -10.34
N LEU A 122 4.36 12.51 -9.61
CA LEU A 122 5.42 11.62 -9.14
C LEU A 122 6.14 10.95 -10.33
N PHE A 123 5.44 10.71 -11.44
CA PHE A 123 5.95 10.00 -12.62
C PHE A 123 6.47 10.93 -13.73
N PHE A 124 5.85 12.11 -13.93
CA PHE A 124 6.04 12.97 -15.11
C PHE A 124 6.31 14.45 -14.80
#